data_AF-A0A2R6J9B7-F1
#
_entry.id   AF-A0A2R6J9B7-F1
#
_cell.length_a   1.000
_cell.length_b   1.000
_cell.length_c   1.000
_cell.angle_alpha   90.00
_cell.angle_beta   90.00
_cell.angle_gamma   90.00
#
_symmetry.space_group_name_H-M   'P 1'
#
loop_
_entity.id
_entity.type
_entity.pdbx_description
1 polymer ?
#
loop_
_entity_poly.entity_id
_entity_poly.type
_entity_poly.pdbx_seq_one_letter_code
_entity_poly.pdbx_strand_id
1 'polypeptide(L)'
;MSTDDRIRKQRIAEELEEPAREANRLAEKLGLEPFDVNYWVIDYDEMNELIAYGGFQHRYPHWRWGMGYDRQQKQTQFLGGKAFEIVNNDDPSTHVEAHADFFKNNEWFRMFGASPDAAAMLERHSETVAEYMDDPEISREAVEEWIDHVLCLEDNVDQHREFSTAQEWQDDAATPEEFAEKLEEMDLSEDVRREVFDEEFVDEMSDDDGGPTFPPEPE
;
A
#
# COMPACT_ATOMS: atom_id res chain seq x y z
N MET A 1 25.62 -3.40 5.03
CA MET A 1 25.96 -3.12 6.45
C MET A 1 27.27 -3.78 6.87
N SER A 2 28.12 -3.06 7.60
CA SER A 2 29.28 -3.66 8.29
C SER A 2 28.83 -4.42 9.55
N THR A 3 29.59 -5.42 9.98
CA THR A 3 29.38 -6.13 11.26
C THR A 3 29.36 -5.15 12.44
N ASP A 4 30.19 -4.11 12.40
CA ASP A 4 30.27 -3.09 13.44
C ASP A 4 29.00 -2.25 13.55
N ASP A 5 28.37 -1.92 12.41
CA ASP A 5 27.11 -1.15 12.40
C ASP A 5 25.98 -1.94 13.04
N ARG A 6 25.92 -3.25 12.77
CA ARG A 6 24.92 -4.14 13.37
C ARG A 6 25.05 -4.19 14.89
N ILE A 7 26.27 -4.38 15.39
CA ILE A 7 26.55 -4.43 16.83
C ILE A 7 26.19 -3.10 17.50
N ARG A 8 26.48 -1.98 16.82
CA ARG A 8 26.13 -0.65 17.31
C ARG A 8 24.62 -0.45 17.41
N LYS A 9 23.85 -0.80 16.37
CA LYS A 9 22.38 -0.72 16.38
C LYS A 9 21.78 -1.56 17.48
N GLN A 10 22.28 -2.80 17.66
CA GLN A 10 21.82 -3.69 18.71
C GLN A 10 22.01 -3.09 20.11
N ARG A 11 23.18 -2.49 20.39
CA ARG A 11 23.41 -1.82 21.67
C ARG A 11 22.45 -0.65 21.90
N ILE A 12 22.19 0.16 20.88
CA ILE A 12 21.23 1.27 20.98
C ILE A 12 19.82 0.73 21.24
N ALA A 13 19.42 -0.34 20.55
CA ALA A 13 18.12 -0.97 20.76
C ALA A 13 17.96 -1.51 22.19
N GLU A 14 19.00 -2.16 22.73
CA GLU A 14 19.02 -2.62 24.14
C GLU A 14 18.83 -1.46 25.14
N GLU A 15 19.44 -0.30 24.87
CA GLU A 15 19.26 0.91 25.71
C GLU A 15 17.84 1.50 25.62
N LEU A 16 17.13 1.29 24.50
CA LEU A 16 15.78 1.80 24.26
C LEU A 16 14.66 0.85 24.72
N GLU A 17 14.98 -0.39 25.08
CA GLU A 17 13.99 -1.40 25.48
C GLU A 17 13.25 -1.02 26.78
N GLU A 18 13.92 -0.38 27.73
CA GLU A 18 13.27 0.10 28.96
C GLU A 18 12.33 1.29 28.68
N PRO A 19 12.76 2.37 27.99
CA PRO A 19 11.88 3.45 27.57
C PRO A 19 10.64 2.98 26.79
N ALA A 20 10.80 2.06 25.83
CA ALA A 20 9.69 1.51 25.05
C ALA A 20 8.66 0.80 25.94
N ARG A 21 9.13 -0.02 26.88
CA ARG A 21 8.24 -0.69 27.85
C ARG A 21 7.52 0.30 28.76
N GLU A 22 8.21 1.36 29.20
CA GLU A 22 7.60 2.36 30.07
C GLU A 22 6.59 3.25 29.32
N ALA A 23 6.82 3.52 28.04
CA ALA A 23 5.88 4.23 27.18
C ALA A 23 4.58 3.42 27.00
N ASN A 24 4.68 2.12 26.75
CA ASN A 24 3.53 1.20 26.74
C ASN A 24 2.78 1.16 28.08
N ARG A 25 3.49 1.00 29.21
CA ARG A 25 2.86 1.07 30.54
C ARG A 25 2.16 2.40 30.81
N LEU A 26 2.73 3.50 30.33
CA LEU A 26 2.12 4.82 30.46
C LEU A 26 0.83 4.91 29.65
N ALA A 27 0.81 4.37 28.42
CA ALA A 27 -0.37 4.29 27.59
C ALA A 27 -1.50 3.50 28.29
N GLU A 28 -1.19 2.31 28.82
CA GLU A 28 -2.13 1.50 29.60
C GLU A 28 -2.67 2.25 30.83
N LYS A 29 -1.78 2.93 31.57
CA LYS A 29 -2.16 3.74 32.75
C LYS A 29 -3.08 4.90 32.40
N LEU A 30 -2.97 5.45 31.20
CA LEU A 30 -3.85 6.49 30.68
C LEU A 30 -5.17 5.93 30.12
N GLY A 31 -5.35 4.60 30.11
CA GLY A 31 -6.55 3.93 29.63
C GLY A 31 -6.57 3.68 28.12
N LEU A 32 -5.40 3.71 27.47
CA LEU A 32 -5.24 3.31 26.07
C LEU A 32 -4.96 1.80 25.99
N GLU A 33 -5.36 1.19 24.88
CA GLU A 33 -5.18 -0.24 24.60
C GLU A 33 -4.52 -0.44 23.23
N PRO A 34 -3.29 0.07 22.99
CA PRO A 34 -2.64 0.00 21.68
C PRO A 34 -2.41 -1.44 21.18
N PHE A 35 -2.11 -1.59 19.89
CA PHE A 35 -1.44 -2.79 19.40
C PHE A 35 -0.05 -2.93 20.04
N ASP A 36 0.52 -4.13 19.98
CA ASP A 36 1.93 -4.32 20.37
C ASP A 36 2.81 -3.44 19.48
N VAL A 37 3.73 -2.68 20.08
CA VAL A 37 4.57 -1.72 19.37
C VAL A 37 6.01 -2.20 19.30
N ASN A 38 6.53 -2.31 18.07
CA ASN A 38 7.92 -2.67 17.79
C ASN A 38 8.73 -1.45 17.34
N TYR A 39 9.87 -1.23 18.00
CA TYR A 39 10.81 -0.17 17.65
C TYR A 39 12.07 -0.72 16.98
N TRP A 40 12.40 -0.19 15.81
CA TRP A 40 13.60 -0.54 15.07
C TRP A 40 14.57 0.63 14.98
N VAL A 41 15.83 0.36 15.27
CA VAL A 41 16.91 1.34 15.10
C VAL A 41 17.49 1.17 13.72
N ILE A 42 17.19 2.12 12.85
CA ILE A 42 17.66 2.14 11.46
C ILE A 42 18.63 3.30 11.24
N ASP A 43 19.51 3.15 10.25
CA ASP A 43 20.34 4.24 9.77
C ASP A 43 19.67 5.05 8.65
N TYR A 44 20.41 6.02 8.14
CA TYR A 44 19.90 6.96 7.16
C TYR A 44 19.66 6.31 5.78
N ASP A 45 20.44 5.30 5.41
CA ASP A 45 20.30 4.62 4.13
C ASP A 45 19.09 3.67 4.19
N GLU A 46 18.97 2.89 5.27
CA GLU A 46 17.80 2.04 5.55
C GLU A 46 16.50 2.84 5.65
N MET A 47 16.54 4.06 6.21
CA MET A 47 15.40 4.96 6.21
C MET A 47 14.94 5.30 4.79
N ASN A 48 15.86 5.57 3.87
CA ASN A 48 15.50 5.85 2.48
C ASN A 48 14.97 4.59 1.77
N GLU A 49 15.53 3.42 2.07
CA GLU A 49 15.04 2.12 1.56
C GLU A 49 13.59 1.87 2.01
N LEU A 50 13.32 2.00 3.30
CA LEU A 50 11.98 1.82 3.85
C LEU A 50 10.99 2.84 3.28
N ILE A 51 11.36 4.12 3.18
CA ILE A 51 10.48 5.13 2.53
C ILE A 51 10.19 4.75 1.08
N ALA A 52 11.21 4.30 0.34
CA ALA A 52 11.03 3.87 -1.04
C ALA A 52 10.03 2.71 -1.13
N TYR A 53 10.01 1.81 -0.13
CA TYR A 53 9.12 0.65 -0.08
C TYR A 53 7.77 0.96 0.62
N GLY A 54 7.48 2.23 0.87
CA GLY A 54 6.25 2.68 1.52
C GLY A 54 6.15 2.28 2.99
N GLY A 55 7.29 2.11 3.65
CA GLY A 55 7.43 1.74 5.06
C GLY A 55 7.64 0.25 5.33
N PHE A 56 7.42 -0.61 4.34
CA PHE A 56 7.48 -2.06 4.51
C PHE A 56 8.83 -2.66 4.12
N GLN A 57 9.16 -3.80 4.71
CA GLN A 57 10.46 -4.47 4.61
C GLN A 57 10.56 -5.29 3.32
N HIS A 58 9.44 -5.93 2.96
CA HIS A 58 9.35 -6.82 1.81
C HIS A 58 8.34 -6.26 0.81
N ARG A 59 8.78 -6.10 -0.43
CA ARG A 59 7.99 -5.68 -1.58
C ARG A 59 8.44 -6.48 -2.78
N TYR A 60 7.51 -6.69 -3.71
CA TYR A 60 7.82 -7.31 -4.99
C TYR A 60 8.92 -6.52 -5.72
N PRO A 61 9.81 -7.21 -6.48
CA PRO A 61 10.89 -6.55 -7.20
C PRO A 61 10.33 -5.69 -8.33
N HIS A 62 10.62 -4.38 -8.31
CA HIS A 62 10.17 -3.46 -9.35
C HIS A 62 11.04 -2.20 -9.43
N TRP A 63 11.19 -1.65 -10.63
CA TRP A 63 12.04 -0.48 -10.90
C TRP A 63 11.51 0.80 -10.21
N ARG A 64 10.19 0.90 -9.98
CA ARG A 64 9.55 2.01 -9.24
C ARG A 64 10.20 2.25 -7.88
N TRP A 65 10.56 1.20 -7.16
CA TRP A 65 11.20 1.35 -5.85
C TRP A 65 12.59 1.97 -5.94
N GLY A 66 13.35 1.62 -6.98
CA GLY A 66 14.64 2.25 -7.28
C GLY A 66 14.49 3.74 -7.59
N MET A 67 13.46 4.12 -8.34
CA MET A 67 13.13 5.53 -8.56
C MET A 67 12.72 6.25 -7.27
N GLY A 68 11.91 5.60 -6.43
CA GLY A 68 11.50 6.14 -5.13
C GLY A 68 12.71 6.42 -4.23
N TYR A 69 13.66 5.48 -4.19
CA TYR A 69 14.91 5.62 -3.46
C TYR A 69 15.75 6.79 -3.98
N ASP A 70 15.99 6.88 -5.30
CA ASP A 70 16.75 7.99 -5.90
C ASP A 70 16.09 9.35 -5.62
N ARG A 71 14.76 9.43 -5.70
CA ARG A 71 14.00 10.64 -5.36
C ARG A 71 14.18 11.03 -3.91
N GLN A 72 14.04 10.08 -2.98
CA GLN A 72 14.17 10.31 -1.55
C GLN A 72 15.60 10.74 -1.19
N GLN A 73 16.60 10.06 -1.72
CA GLN A 73 18.02 10.40 -1.52
C GLN A 73 18.30 11.84 -1.97
N LYS A 74 17.80 12.25 -3.15
CA LYS A 74 17.95 13.62 -3.66
C LYS A 74 17.23 14.66 -2.81
N GLN A 75 16.00 14.36 -2.34
CA GLN A 75 15.27 15.27 -1.44
C GLN A 75 16.08 15.56 -0.18
N THR A 76 16.66 14.54 0.43
CA THR A 76 17.44 14.76 1.64
C THR A 76 18.76 15.48 1.37
N GLN A 77 19.46 15.11 0.31
CA GLN A 77 20.75 15.70 -0.02
C GLN A 77 20.64 17.18 -0.37
N PHE A 78 19.62 17.56 -1.15
CA PHE A 78 19.54 18.90 -1.75
C PHE A 78 18.46 19.79 -1.14
N LEU A 79 17.39 19.23 -0.59
CA LEU A 79 16.23 19.98 -0.08
C LEU A 79 16.11 19.89 1.45
N GLY A 80 16.99 19.11 2.10
CA GLY A 80 17.03 19.00 3.56
C GLY A 80 15.87 18.23 4.18
N GLY A 81 15.08 17.50 3.37
CA GLY A 81 14.05 16.60 3.87
C GLY A 81 14.69 15.47 4.68
N LYS A 82 14.46 15.40 5.99
CA LYS A 82 14.97 14.32 6.84
C LYS A 82 13.79 13.65 7.53
N ALA A 83 13.57 12.39 7.20
CA ALA A 83 12.67 11.54 7.98
C ALA A 83 13.40 11.08 9.24
N PHE A 84 12.70 11.13 10.38
CA PHE A 84 13.21 10.69 11.67
C PHE A 84 12.49 9.43 12.17
N GLU A 85 11.29 9.17 11.63
CA GLU A 85 10.43 8.06 11.99
C GLU A 85 9.64 7.66 10.75
N ILE A 86 9.38 6.35 10.63
CA ILE A 86 8.41 5.76 9.71
C ILE A 86 7.42 5.00 10.57
N VAL A 87 6.17 5.05 10.13
CA VAL A 87 5.02 4.53 10.85
C VAL A 87 4.35 3.48 10.00
N ASN A 88 4.23 2.26 10.53
CA ASN A 88 3.38 1.23 9.94
C ASN A 88 2.26 0.86 10.91
N ASN A 89 1.05 0.94 10.39
CA ASN A 89 -0.18 0.59 11.11
C ASN A 89 -0.46 -0.88 10.84
N ASP A 90 0.08 -1.74 11.70
CA ASP A 90 0.00 -3.18 11.60
C ASP A 90 -0.16 -3.79 13.00
N ASP A 91 -0.39 -5.10 13.11
CA ASP A 91 -0.33 -5.82 14.39
C ASP A 91 0.78 -6.88 14.36
N PRO A 92 1.98 -6.61 14.93
CA PRO A 92 2.35 -5.45 15.75
C PRO A 92 2.67 -4.18 14.94
N SER A 93 2.40 -3.01 15.53
CA SER A 93 2.63 -1.69 14.92
C SER A 93 4.07 -1.23 15.08
N THR A 94 4.60 -0.46 14.13
CA THR A 94 5.89 0.25 14.30
C THR A 94 5.62 1.75 14.45
N HIS A 95 5.15 2.17 15.63
CA HIS A 95 4.81 3.56 15.89
C HIS A 95 4.88 3.98 17.37
N VAL A 96 4.24 5.08 17.77
CA VAL A 96 4.02 5.50 19.14
C VAL A 96 2.67 4.99 19.62
N GLU A 97 2.58 4.66 20.90
CA GLU A 97 1.47 3.91 21.50
C GLU A 97 0.14 4.63 21.34
N ALA A 98 0.10 5.95 21.50
CA ALA A 98 -1.14 6.71 21.32
C ALA A 98 -1.66 6.65 19.88
N HIS A 99 -0.77 6.57 18.89
CA HIS A 99 -1.18 6.43 17.50
C HIS A 99 -1.58 4.98 17.20
N ALA A 100 -0.85 3.98 17.71
CA ALA A 100 -1.26 2.58 17.60
C ALA A 100 -2.65 2.33 18.20
N ASP A 101 -2.96 2.94 19.35
CA ASP A 101 -4.31 2.94 19.95
C ASP A 101 -5.34 3.63 19.04
N PHE A 102 -5.02 4.80 18.50
CA PHE A 102 -5.89 5.49 17.55
C PHE A 102 -6.24 4.57 16.37
N PHE A 103 -5.26 3.91 15.74
CA PHE A 103 -5.51 3.03 14.60
C PHE A 103 -6.39 1.83 14.98
N LYS A 104 -6.11 1.20 16.13
CA LYS A 104 -6.92 0.08 16.64
C LYS A 104 -8.38 0.48 16.92
N ASN A 105 -8.57 1.71 17.42
CA ASN A 105 -9.88 2.20 17.86
C ASN A 105 -10.61 3.07 16.83
N ASN A 106 -10.01 3.33 15.68
CA ASN A 106 -10.61 4.14 14.63
C ASN A 106 -11.64 3.33 13.82
N GLU A 107 -12.82 3.92 13.59
CA GLU A 107 -13.92 3.24 12.89
C GLU A 107 -13.59 2.91 11.43
N TRP A 108 -12.89 3.79 10.72
CA TRP A 108 -12.50 3.56 9.33
C TRP A 108 -11.44 2.47 9.21
N PHE A 109 -10.41 2.47 10.06
CA PHE A 109 -9.38 1.43 10.01
C PHE A 109 -9.94 0.05 10.40
N ARG A 110 -10.88 -0.01 11.34
CA ARG A 110 -11.55 -1.27 11.71
C ARG A 110 -12.37 -1.91 10.59
N MET A 111 -12.76 -1.16 9.55
CA MET A 111 -13.44 -1.75 8.39
C MET A 111 -12.55 -2.76 7.66
N PHE A 112 -11.23 -2.64 7.77
CA PHE A 112 -10.25 -3.49 7.08
C PHE A 112 -9.72 -4.65 7.93
N GLY A 113 -10.26 -4.84 9.14
CA GLY A 113 -9.90 -5.93 10.05
C GLY A 113 -9.65 -5.48 11.48
N ALA A 114 -9.85 -6.39 12.44
CA ALA A 114 -9.57 -6.14 13.86
C ALA A 114 -8.07 -6.25 14.20
N SER A 115 -7.30 -6.92 13.35
CA SER A 115 -5.86 -7.14 13.44
C SER A 115 -5.31 -7.03 12.02
N PRO A 116 -4.83 -5.84 11.60
CA PRO A 116 -4.16 -5.71 10.32
C PRO A 116 -2.90 -6.61 10.29
N ASP A 117 -2.65 -7.21 9.14
CA ASP A 117 -1.46 -8.03 8.85
C ASP A 117 -0.89 -7.61 7.49
N ALA A 118 -0.70 -6.30 7.34
CA ALA A 118 -0.28 -5.67 6.10
C ALA A 118 1.14 -6.09 5.71
N ALA A 119 2.06 -6.20 6.67
CA ALA A 119 3.43 -6.63 6.40
C ALA A 119 3.45 -8.05 5.83
N ALA A 120 2.77 -9.02 6.45
CA ALA A 120 2.78 -10.38 5.93
C ALA A 120 1.95 -10.52 4.66
N MET A 121 0.87 -9.75 4.48
CA MET A 121 0.14 -9.68 3.21
C MET A 121 1.07 -9.24 2.06
N LEU A 122 1.85 -8.18 2.28
CA LEU A 122 2.78 -7.67 1.28
C LEU A 122 3.96 -8.61 1.03
N GLU A 123 4.42 -9.31 2.07
CA GLU A 123 5.42 -10.37 1.94
C GLU A 123 4.90 -11.52 1.06
N ARG A 124 3.69 -12.03 1.33
CA ARG A 124 3.04 -13.05 0.49
C ARG A 124 2.92 -12.60 -0.96
N HIS A 125 2.47 -11.36 -1.20
CA HIS A 125 2.41 -10.82 -2.57
C HIS A 125 3.80 -10.75 -3.23
N SER A 126 4.84 -10.38 -2.46
CA SER A 126 6.21 -10.37 -2.95
C SER A 126 6.69 -11.76 -3.34
N GLU A 127 6.39 -12.78 -2.54
CA GLU A 127 6.71 -14.18 -2.84
C GLU A 127 5.98 -14.65 -4.08
N THR A 128 4.67 -14.40 -4.20
CA THR A 128 3.88 -14.74 -5.39
C THR A 128 4.43 -14.10 -6.67
N VAL A 129 4.79 -12.81 -6.63
CA VAL A 129 5.40 -12.15 -7.80
C VAL A 129 6.77 -12.77 -8.13
N ALA A 130 7.57 -13.10 -7.11
CA ALA A 130 8.86 -13.76 -7.33
C ALA A 130 8.70 -15.14 -7.99
N GLU A 131 7.69 -15.92 -7.57
CA GLU A 131 7.35 -17.20 -8.21
C GLU A 131 7.06 -17.02 -9.71
N TYR A 132 6.24 -16.02 -10.09
CA TYR A 132 5.98 -15.73 -11.49
C TYR A 132 7.21 -15.23 -12.27
N MET A 133 8.11 -14.49 -11.62
CA MET A 133 9.35 -14.04 -12.26
C MET A 133 10.39 -15.16 -12.47
N ASP A 134 10.31 -16.23 -11.68
CA ASP A 134 11.18 -17.40 -11.76
C ASP A 134 10.60 -18.51 -12.66
N ASP A 135 9.32 -18.41 -13.04
CA ASP A 135 8.68 -19.33 -13.98
C ASP A 135 9.23 -19.16 -15.41
N PRO A 136 9.87 -20.18 -16.02
CA PRO A 136 10.41 -20.09 -17.37
C PRO A 136 9.35 -19.97 -18.47
N GLU A 137 8.08 -20.26 -18.19
CA GLU A 137 6.96 -20.09 -19.15
C GLU A 137 6.48 -18.64 -19.22
N ILE A 138 6.80 -17.80 -18.22
CA ILE A 138 6.40 -16.40 -18.13
C ILE A 138 7.63 -15.52 -18.38
N SER A 139 7.53 -14.56 -19.32
CA SER A 139 8.61 -13.60 -19.49
C SER A 139 8.60 -12.56 -18.37
N ARG A 140 9.78 -12.12 -17.95
CA ARG A 140 9.90 -11.06 -16.93
C ARG A 140 9.23 -9.77 -17.38
N GLU A 141 9.35 -9.44 -18.65
CA GLU A 141 8.72 -8.26 -19.25
C GLU A 141 7.19 -8.32 -19.13
N ALA A 142 6.57 -9.50 -19.20
CA ALA A 142 5.12 -9.64 -19.04
C ALA A 142 4.67 -9.40 -17.59
N VAL A 143 5.46 -9.86 -16.62
CA VAL A 143 5.22 -9.58 -15.20
C VAL A 143 5.39 -8.09 -14.90
N GLU A 144 6.46 -7.47 -15.40
CA GLU A 144 6.70 -6.03 -15.23
C GLU A 144 5.59 -5.18 -15.88
N GLU A 145 5.19 -5.52 -17.11
CA GLU A 145 4.09 -4.83 -17.80
C GLU A 145 2.78 -4.94 -17.01
N TRP A 146 2.45 -6.12 -16.50
CA TRP A 146 1.26 -6.31 -15.65
C TRP A 146 1.32 -5.46 -14.38
N ILE A 147 2.48 -5.42 -13.71
CA ILE A 147 2.68 -4.58 -12.53
C ILE A 147 2.52 -3.10 -12.88
N ASP A 148 3.11 -2.63 -13.98
CA ASP A 148 3.01 -1.23 -14.42
C ASP A 148 1.54 -0.84 -14.69
N HIS A 149 0.76 -1.70 -15.34
CA HIS A 149 -0.67 -1.48 -15.57
C HIS A 149 -1.45 -1.31 -14.27
N VAL A 150 -1.23 -2.19 -13.28
CA VAL A 150 -1.89 -2.10 -11.98
C VAL A 150 -1.45 -0.85 -11.22
N LEU A 151 -0.16 -0.51 -11.27
CA LEU A 151 0.38 0.68 -10.61
C LEU A 151 -0.17 1.98 -11.18
N CYS A 152 -0.53 2.03 -12.46
CA CYS A 152 -1.23 3.18 -13.01
C CYS A 152 -2.58 3.44 -12.35
N LEU A 153 -3.25 2.40 -11.81
CA LEU A 153 -4.54 2.57 -11.10
C LEU A 153 -4.37 3.07 -9.68
N GLU A 154 -3.26 2.77 -9.00
CA GLU A 154 -2.99 3.16 -7.61
C GLU A 154 -3.14 4.68 -7.40
N ASP A 155 -2.57 5.48 -8.30
CA ASP A 155 -2.61 6.95 -8.24
C ASP A 155 -3.98 7.55 -8.62
N ASN A 156 -4.94 6.73 -9.05
CA ASN A 156 -6.30 7.14 -9.41
C ASN A 156 -7.33 6.86 -8.30
N VAL A 157 -6.90 6.32 -7.15
CA VAL A 157 -7.80 6.08 -6.02
C VAL A 157 -8.16 7.40 -5.33
N ASP A 158 -9.44 7.77 -5.36
CA ASP A 158 -9.94 8.97 -4.67
C ASP A 158 -10.09 8.72 -3.16
N GLN A 159 -9.08 9.18 -2.41
CA GLN A 159 -9.06 9.13 -0.94
C GLN A 159 -10.12 9.99 -0.23
N HIS A 160 -10.82 10.88 -0.95
CA HIS A 160 -11.87 11.73 -0.39
C HIS A 160 -13.27 11.14 -0.59
N ARG A 161 -13.39 10.06 -1.37
CA ARG A 161 -14.64 9.33 -1.53
C ARG A 161 -14.88 8.45 -0.31
N GLU A 162 -16.15 8.34 0.09
CA GLU A 162 -16.56 7.38 1.10
C GLU A 162 -16.22 5.97 0.62
N PHE A 163 -15.68 5.15 1.52
CA PHE A 163 -15.45 3.75 1.23
C PHE A 163 -16.81 3.06 1.05
N SER A 164 -16.98 2.37 -0.08
CA SER A 164 -18.10 1.46 -0.32
C SER A 164 -17.59 0.13 -0.82
N THR A 165 -18.33 -0.93 -0.53
CA THR A 165 -17.93 -2.29 -0.88
C THR A 165 -18.07 -2.55 -2.36
N ALA A 166 -17.29 -3.47 -2.93
CA ALA A 166 -17.41 -3.84 -4.35
C ALA A 166 -18.84 -4.29 -4.73
N GLN A 167 -19.57 -4.87 -3.77
CA GLN A 167 -20.97 -5.25 -3.94
C GLN A 167 -21.88 -4.02 -4.14
N GLU A 168 -21.70 -2.98 -3.32
CA GLU A 168 -22.43 -1.72 -3.47
C GLU A 168 -22.02 -0.97 -4.75
N TRP A 169 -20.77 -1.10 -5.19
CA TRP A 169 -20.32 -0.56 -6.49
C TRP A 169 -20.96 -1.26 -7.69
N GLN A 170 -21.23 -2.56 -7.61
CA GLN A 170 -21.96 -3.28 -8.67
C GLN A 170 -23.43 -2.85 -8.70
N ASP A 171 -24.03 -2.64 -7.54
CA ASP A 171 -25.42 -2.16 -7.43
C ASP A 171 -25.58 -0.69 -7.89
N ASP A 172 -24.54 0.13 -7.69
CA ASP A 172 -24.46 1.55 -8.13
C ASP A 172 -23.76 1.72 -9.49
N ALA A 173 -23.38 0.63 -10.18
CA ALA A 173 -22.72 0.71 -11.47
C ALA A 173 -23.68 1.36 -12.47
N ALA A 174 -23.21 2.42 -13.14
CA ALA A 174 -24.00 3.08 -14.16
C ALA A 174 -24.36 2.05 -15.23
N THR A 175 -25.65 1.93 -15.53
CA THR A 175 -26.11 1.13 -16.66
C THR A 175 -25.43 1.63 -17.95
N PRO A 176 -25.32 0.79 -18.99
CA PRO A 176 -24.75 1.22 -20.28
C PRO A 176 -25.41 2.50 -20.83
N GLU A 177 -26.71 2.67 -20.59
CA GLU A 177 -27.48 3.86 -20.96
C GLU A 177 -27.03 5.11 -20.17
N GLU A 178 -26.84 5.00 -18.86
CA GLU A 178 -26.34 6.09 -18.00
C GLU A 178 -24.87 6.44 -18.27
N PHE A 179 -24.05 5.45 -18.63
CA PHE A 179 -22.66 5.65 -19.03
C PHE A 179 -22.58 6.43 -20.35
N ALA A 180 -23.39 6.07 -21.35
CA ALA A 180 -23.47 6.79 -22.62
C ALA A 180 -23.91 8.25 -22.44
N GLU A 181 -24.88 8.51 -21.56
CA GLU A 181 -25.34 9.87 -21.23
C GLU A 181 -24.21 10.69 -20.58
N LYS A 182 -23.49 10.14 -19.59
CA LYS A 182 -22.31 10.79 -19.01
C LYS A 182 -21.21 11.07 -20.03
N LEU A 183 -20.98 10.16 -20.96
CA LEU A 183 -19.95 10.33 -22.00
C LEU A 183 -20.28 11.49 -22.95
N GLU A 184 -21.57 11.73 -23.20
CA GLU A 184 -22.05 12.91 -23.92
C GLU A 184 -21.91 14.20 -23.10
N GLU A 185 -22.06 14.16 -21.79
CA GLU A 185 -21.87 15.31 -20.91
C GLU A 185 -20.39 15.76 -20.77
N MET A 186 -19.43 14.85 -20.98
CA MET A 186 -18.01 15.09 -20.71
C MET A 186 -17.28 16.02 -21.71
N ASP A 187 -17.97 16.62 -22.68
CA ASP A 187 -17.41 17.56 -23.70
C ASP A 187 -16.08 17.07 -24.31
N LEU A 188 -16.00 15.76 -24.56
CA LEU A 188 -14.83 15.10 -25.14
C LEU A 188 -14.71 15.44 -26.63
N SER A 189 -13.48 15.51 -27.15
CA SER A 189 -13.29 15.65 -28.59
C SER A 189 -13.70 14.38 -29.33
N GLU A 190 -14.18 14.55 -30.57
CA GLU A 190 -14.53 13.44 -31.47
C GLU A 190 -13.39 12.43 -31.65
N ASP A 191 -12.14 12.90 -31.64
CA ASP A 191 -10.96 12.03 -31.72
C ASP A 191 -10.78 11.18 -30.45
N VAL A 192 -10.96 11.74 -29.26
CA VAL A 192 -10.87 10.96 -28.00
C VAL A 192 -12.00 9.94 -27.93
N ARG A 193 -13.21 10.34 -28.34
CA ARG A 193 -14.37 9.44 -28.35
C ARG A 193 -14.12 8.24 -29.27
N ARG A 194 -13.61 8.47 -30.48
CA ARG A 194 -13.34 7.39 -31.44
C ARG A 194 -12.21 6.45 -31.00
N GLU A 195 -11.15 6.97 -30.38
CA GLU A 195 -9.96 6.15 -30.09
C GLU A 195 -10.03 5.44 -28.73
N VAL A 196 -10.86 5.92 -27.79
CA VAL A 196 -10.91 5.41 -26.41
C VAL A 196 -12.26 4.77 -26.07
N PHE A 197 -13.34 5.22 -26.72
CA PHE A 197 -14.72 4.81 -26.42
C PHE A 197 -15.46 4.48 -27.72
N ASP A 198 -14.88 3.60 -28.53
CA ASP A 198 -15.50 3.15 -29.78
C ASP A 198 -16.77 2.32 -29.52
N GLU A 199 -17.52 2.05 -30.61
CA GLU A 199 -18.77 1.29 -30.51
C GLU A 199 -18.54 -0.13 -29.97
N GLU A 200 -17.36 -0.73 -30.21
CA GLU A 200 -16.98 -2.06 -29.71
C GLU A 200 -16.77 -2.05 -28.19
N PHE A 201 -16.08 -1.03 -27.64
CA PHE A 201 -15.92 -0.84 -26.19
C PHE A 201 -17.26 -0.64 -25.46
N VAL A 202 -18.18 0.14 -26.05
CA VAL A 202 -19.49 0.40 -25.46
C VAL A 202 -20.37 -0.86 -25.48
N ASP A 203 -20.30 -1.64 -26.55
CA ASP A 203 -21.01 -2.92 -26.67
C ASP A 203 -20.47 -3.95 -25.67
N GLU A 204 -19.15 -4.06 -25.47
CA GLU A 204 -18.55 -4.96 -24.48
C GLU A 204 -18.94 -4.63 -23.02
N MET A 205 -19.13 -3.34 -22.71
CA MET A 205 -19.63 -2.90 -21.39
C MET A 205 -21.12 -3.23 -21.17
N SER A 206 -21.88 -3.52 -22.24
CA SER A 206 -23.32 -3.79 -22.16
C SER A 206 -23.67 -5.26 -21.92
N ASP A 207 -22.75 -6.18 -22.19
CA ASP A 207 -22.88 -7.61 -21.97
C ASP A 207 -22.36 -8.00 -20.56
N ASP A 208 -23.18 -7.74 -19.54
CA ASP A 208 -22.94 -8.00 -18.10
C ASP A 208 -22.97 -9.51 -17.71
N ASP A 209 -22.31 -10.40 -18.46
CA ASP A 209 -22.30 -11.85 -18.16
C ASP A 209 -20.93 -12.39 -17.74
N GLY A 210 -19.99 -11.53 -17.29
CA GLY A 210 -18.63 -12.00 -17.02
C GLY A 210 -17.70 -11.11 -16.20
N GLY A 211 -18.21 -10.29 -15.27
CA GLY A 211 -17.34 -9.65 -14.29
C GLY A 211 -16.47 -10.69 -13.53
N PRO A 212 -15.24 -10.36 -13.11
CA PRO A 212 -14.38 -11.30 -12.38
C PRO A 212 -15.09 -11.77 -11.10
N THR A 213 -15.45 -13.05 -11.07
CA THR A 213 -16.00 -13.71 -9.87
C THR A 213 -14.88 -13.89 -8.84
N PHE A 214 -14.87 -13.05 -7.82
CA PHE A 214 -14.12 -13.32 -6.60
C PHE A 214 -14.81 -14.46 -5.85
N PRO A 215 -14.07 -15.51 -5.43
CA PRO A 215 -14.64 -16.54 -4.58
C PRO A 215 -15.10 -15.91 -3.25
N PRO A 216 -16.28 -16.31 -2.73
CA PRO A 216 -16.87 -15.70 -1.54
C PRO A 216 -16.06 -15.97 -0.25
N GLU A 217 -15.14 -16.93 -0.28
CA GLU A 217 -14.17 -17.19 0.78
C GLU A 217 -12.77 -17.40 0.16
N PRO A 218 -11.71 -16.79 0.72
CA PRO A 218 -10.34 -17.07 0.32
C PRO A 218 -9.95 -18.49 0.76
N GLU A 219 -9.34 -19.26 -0.14
CA GLU A 219 -8.68 -20.55 0.20
C GLU A 219 -7.37 -20.33 0.98
#